data_AF-A0A9Q0Z7N0-F1
#
_entry.id   AF-A0A9Q0Z7N0-F1
#
_cell.length_a   1.000
_cell.length_b   1.000
_cell.length_c   1.000
_cell.angle_alpha   90.00
_cell.angle_beta   90.00
_cell.angle_gamma   90.00
#
_symmetry.space_group_name_H-M   'P 1'
#
loop_
_entity.id
_entity.type
_entity.pdbx_description
1 polymer ?
#
loop_
_entity_poly.entity_id
_entity_poly.type
_entity_poly.pdbx_seq_one_letter_code
_entity_poly.pdbx_strand_id
1 'polypeptide(L)'
;MITSHSPQGGKDTPLTKTDMYGLEIWEGTLPIIDMGGLHGPHRADTIKHLANACQHYGGFMLKNHGISEKLLGDIMSTAREFFHLPEEERMKLYSPDPTSLIRLATGFKDEKQNVFVSRESLKFHAHPIEKIRESMAYKSLILQGGCFRVLCSC
;
A
#
# COMPACT_ATOMS: atom_id res chain seq x y z
N MET A 1 3.14 32.03 -5.82
CA MET A 1 1.91 32.16 -5.02
C MET A 1 0.79 31.53 -5.82
N ILE A 2 0.35 30.34 -5.43
CA ILE A 2 -0.82 29.69 -6.03
C ILE A 2 -1.79 29.47 -4.88
N THR A 3 -2.89 30.21 -4.90
CA THR A 3 -3.96 30.12 -3.91
C THR A 3 -4.73 28.81 -4.12
N SER A 4 -4.57 27.87 -3.19
CA SER A 4 -5.44 26.69 -3.11
C SER A 4 -6.79 27.10 -2.53
N HIS A 5 -7.82 27.16 -3.36
CA HIS A 5 -9.19 27.09 -2.86
C HIS A 5 -9.48 25.62 -2.55
N SER A 6 -9.58 25.27 -1.27
CA SER A 6 -10.15 24.00 -0.82
C SER A 6 -11.66 24.01 -1.10
N PRO A 7 -12.25 23.00 -1.75
CA PRO A 7 -13.69 22.84 -1.75
C PRO A 7 -14.12 22.34 -0.37
N GLN A 8 -14.99 23.10 0.28
CA GLN A 8 -15.67 22.71 1.51
C GLN A 8 -16.60 21.50 1.26
N GLY A 9 -16.45 20.48 2.10
CA GLY A 9 -17.53 19.75 2.77
C GLY A 9 -18.73 19.30 1.93
N GLY A 10 -18.60 18.15 1.29
CA GLY A 10 -19.70 17.23 0.99
C GLY A 10 -19.19 15.80 1.23
N LYS A 11 -19.84 15.02 2.10
CA LYS A 11 -19.59 13.57 2.16
C LYS A 11 -20.26 12.95 0.94
N ASP A 12 -19.61 13.05 -0.20
CA ASP A 12 -20.06 12.35 -1.41
C ASP A 12 -19.78 10.87 -1.18
N THR A 13 -20.78 10.15 -0.67
CA THR A 13 -20.80 8.69 -0.77
C THR A 13 -20.60 8.35 -2.25
N PRO A 14 -19.59 7.56 -2.63
CA PRO A 14 -19.41 7.22 -4.03
C PRO A 14 -20.71 6.63 -4.59
N LEU A 15 -21.11 7.04 -5.79
CA LEU A 15 -22.25 6.45 -6.47
C LEU A 15 -21.93 5.00 -6.79
N THR A 16 -22.27 4.09 -5.89
CA THR A 16 -22.08 2.67 -6.09
C THR A 16 -23.29 2.06 -6.78
N LYS A 17 -23.04 1.12 -7.69
CA LYS A 17 -24.07 0.35 -8.39
C LYS A 17 -23.85 -1.13 -8.11
N THR A 18 -24.92 -1.91 -8.14
CA THR A 18 -24.83 -3.36 -8.09
C THR A 18 -24.68 -3.91 -9.51
N ASP A 19 -23.73 -4.83 -9.70
CA ASP A 19 -23.55 -5.50 -10.99
C ASP A 19 -24.43 -6.76 -11.14
N MET A 20 -24.24 -7.47 -12.26
CA MET A 20 -24.96 -8.72 -12.53
C MET A 20 -24.60 -9.87 -11.56
N TYR A 21 -23.51 -9.74 -10.81
CA TYR A 21 -23.03 -10.72 -9.83
C TYR A 21 -23.44 -10.36 -8.39
N GLY A 22 -24.17 -9.25 -8.20
CA GLY A 22 -24.56 -8.75 -6.88
C GLY A 22 -23.47 -7.95 -6.16
N LEU A 23 -22.37 -7.59 -6.84
CA LEU A 23 -21.26 -6.84 -6.28
C LEU A 23 -21.53 -5.35 -6.32
N GLU A 24 -21.18 -4.66 -5.24
CA GLU A 24 -21.10 -3.21 -5.20
C GLU A 24 -19.89 -2.75 -6.03
N ILE A 25 -20.08 -1.87 -7.01
CA ILE A 25 -19.00 -1.37 -7.87
C ILE A 25 -18.82 0.15 -7.69
N TRP A 26 -17.57 0.56 -7.49
CA TRP A 26 -17.17 1.96 -7.50
C TRP A 26 -17.00 2.46 -8.94
N GLU A 27 -17.81 3.45 -9.34
CA GLU A 27 -17.71 4.10 -10.66
C GLU A 27 -17.68 3.16 -11.88
N GLY A 28 -18.20 1.93 -11.75
CA GLY A 28 -18.17 0.93 -12.82
C GLY A 28 -16.80 0.30 -13.10
N THR A 29 -15.78 0.51 -12.26
CA THR A 29 -14.40 0.06 -12.53
C THR A 29 -14.01 -1.21 -11.79
N LEU A 30 -14.10 -1.23 -10.45
CA LEU A 30 -13.71 -2.38 -9.63
C LEU A 30 -14.78 -2.72 -8.57
N PRO A 31 -15.06 -4.01 -8.33
CA PRO A 31 -15.92 -4.45 -7.25
C PRO A 31 -15.37 -4.08 -5.87
N ILE A 32 -16.24 -3.77 -4.93
CA ILE A 32 -15.95 -3.59 -3.51
C ILE A 32 -16.47 -4.83 -2.77
N ILE A 33 -15.57 -5.53 -2.08
CA ILE A 33 -15.89 -6.71 -1.27
C ILE A 33 -15.97 -6.32 0.21
N ASP A 34 -17.10 -6.63 0.84
CA ASP A 34 -17.27 -6.50 2.28
C ASP A 34 -16.67 -7.72 3.01
N MET A 35 -15.56 -7.50 3.69
CA MET A 35 -14.87 -8.55 4.45
C MET A 35 -15.50 -8.81 5.82
N GLY A 36 -16.42 -7.95 6.28
CA GLY A 36 -17.14 -8.14 7.54
C GLY A 36 -18.00 -9.42 7.55
N GLY A 37 -18.46 -9.85 6.36
CA GLY A 37 -19.23 -11.10 6.21
C GLY A 37 -18.39 -12.38 6.29
N LEU A 38 -17.05 -12.30 6.29
CA LEU A 38 -16.17 -13.47 6.21
C LEU A 38 -16.26 -14.38 7.45
N HIS A 39 -16.60 -13.80 8.60
CA HIS A 39 -16.76 -14.48 9.88
C HIS A 39 -18.22 -14.39 10.34
N GLY A 40 -19.07 -15.27 9.81
CA GLY A 40 -20.49 -15.28 10.18
C GLY A 40 -21.37 -16.00 9.16
N PRO A 41 -22.71 -15.81 9.25
CA PRO A 41 -23.67 -16.47 8.36
C PRO A 41 -23.52 -16.07 6.88
N HIS A 42 -22.97 -14.88 6.60
CA HIS A 42 -22.75 -14.37 5.24
C HIS A 42 -21.44 -14.84 4.59
N ARG A 43 -20.69 -15.74 5.24
CA ARG A 43 -19.38 -16.21 4.75
C ARG A 43 -19.45 -16.78 3.34
N ALA A 44 -20.48 -17.55 3.03
CA ALA A 44 -20.66 -18.15 1.71
C ALA A 44 -20.82 -17.07 0.62
N ASP A 45 -21.58 -16.02 0.91
CA ASP A 45 -21.80 -14.91 -0.01
C ASP A 45 -20.51 -14.09 -0.22
N THR A 46 -19.79 -13.77 0.87
CA THR A 46 -18.49 -13.08 0.77
C THR A 46 -17.48 -13.88 -0.05
N ILE A 47 -17.41 -15.21 0.13
CA ILE A 47 -16.53 -16.08 -0.66
C ILE A 47 -16.95 -16.10 -2.13
N LYS A 48 -18.26 -16.19 -2.42
CA LYS A 48 -18.78 -16.14 -3.79
C LYS A 48 -18.45 -14.81 -4.47
N HIS A 49 -18.62 -13.69 -3.76
CA HIS A 49 -18.27 -12.37 -4.24
C HIS A 49 -16.77 -12.25 -4.56
N LEU A 50 -15.91 -12.76 -3.68
CA LEU A 50 -14.46 -12.81 -3.91
C LEU A 50 -14.11 -13.64 -5.16
N ALA A 51 -14.71 -14.82 -5.31
CA ALA A 51 -14.49 -15.69 -6.46
C ALA A 51 -14.90 -15.01 -7.77
N ASN A 52 -16.09 -14.37 -7.80
CA ASN A 52 -16.57 -13.65 -8.97
C ASN A 52 -15.65 -12.46 -9.32
N ALA A 53 -15.19 -11.70 -8.33
CA ALA A 53 -14.27 -10.59 -8.55
C ALA A 53 -12.93 -11.06 -9.13
N CYS A 54 -12.36 -12.13 -8.60
CA CYS A 54 -11.14 -12.74 -9.16
C CYS A 54 -11.35 -13.22 -10.60
N GLN A 55 -12.47 -13.90 -10.89
CA GLN A 55 -12.71 -14.52 -12.18
C GLN A 55 -13.04 -13.51 -13.28
N HIS A 56 -13.78 -12.45 -12.96
CA HIS A 56 -14.35 -11.56 -13.97
C HIS A 56 -13.67 -10.18 -14.04
N TYR A 57 -13.05 -9.73 -12.95
CA TYR A 57 -12.42 -8.40 -12.87
C TYR A 57 -10.90 -8.46 -12.77
N GLY A 58 -10.34 -9.56 -12.22
CA GLY A 58 -8.91 -9.69 -11.97
C GLY A 58 -8.39 -8.80 -10.82
N GLY A 59 -9.28 -8.07 -10.15
CA GLY A 59 -8.98 -7.18 -9.03
C GLY A 59 -10.26 -6.69 -8.34
N PHE A 60 -10.11 -6.17 -7.12
CA PHE A 60 -11.21 -5.67 -6.30
C PHE A 60 -10.68 -4.75 -5.19
N MET A 61 -11.58 -3.95 -4.63
CA MET A 61 -11.37 -3.17 -3.42
C MET A 61 -11.99 -3.89 -2.22
N LEU A 62 -11.50 -3.58 -1.02
CA LEU A 62 -12.01 -4.16 0.22
C LEU A 62 -12.57 -3.08 1.13
N LYS A 63 -13.68 -3.38 1.81
CA LYS A 63 -14.15 -2.63 2.98
C LYS A 63 -14.28 -3.59 4.17
N ASN A 64 -14.30 -3.03 5.38
CA ASN A 64 -14.38 -3.80 6.63
C ASN A 64 -13.32 -4.91 6.74
N HIS A 65 -12.12 -4.66 6.21
CA HIS A 65 -11.01 -5.63 6.16
C HIS A 65 -10.34 -5.90 7.52
N GLY A 66 -10.76 -5.21 8.58
CA GLY A 66 -10.26 -5.43 9.95
C GLY A 66 -8.89 -4.81 10.26
N ILE A 67 -8.32 -4.05 9.31
CA ILE A 67 -7.09 -3.27 9.55
C ILE A 67 -7.53 -1.93 10.12
N SER A 68 -6.92 -1.50 11.24
CA SER A 68 -7.31 -0.25 11.89
C SER A 68 -6.89 0.97 11.07
N GLU A 69 -7.76 2.00 11.05
CA GLU A 69 -7.47 3.28 10.38
C GLU A 69 -6.21 3.95 10.96
N LYS A 70 -5.99 3.80 12.26
CA LYS A 70 -4.77 4.28 12.91
C LYS A 70 -3.52 3.64 12.30
N LEU A 71 -3.51 2.31 12.12
CA LEU A 71 -2.37 1.61 11.54
C LEU A 71 -2.13 2.03 10.08
N LEU A 72 -3.18 2.18 9.27
CA LEU A 72 -3.05 2.74 7.92
C LEU A 72 -2.45 4.15 7.96
N GLY A 73 -2.95 5.02 8.84
CA GLY A 73 -2.44 6.37 9.03
C GLY A 73 -0.96 6.40 9.38
N ASP A 74 -0.54 5.57 10.33
CA ASP A 74 0.85 5.45 10.80
C ASP A 74 1.79 4.95 9.68
N ILE A 75 1.38 3.94 8.91
CA ILE A 75 2.14 3.41 7.77
C ILE A 75 2.30 4.50 6.70
N MET A 76 1.22 5.21 6.37
CA MET A 76 1.25 6.26 5.36
C MET A 76 2.09 7.47 5.81
N SER A 77 2.10 7.81 7.10
CA SER A 77 2.97 8.86 7.65
C SER A 77 4.44 8.47 7.55
N THR A 78 4.78 7.29 8.08
CA THR A 78 6.15 6.76 8.05
C THR A 78 6.70 6.70 6.61
N ALA A 79 5.88 6.23 5.66
CA ALA A 79 6.27 6.18 4.25
C ALA A 79 6.52 7.59 3.68
N ARG A 80 5.64 8.56 3.96
CA ARG A 80 5.84 9.95 3.54
C ARG A 80 7.13 10.52 4.13
N GLU A 81 7.35 10.37 5.42
CA GLU A 81 8.54 10.89 6.10
C GLU A 81 9.83 10.33 5.47
N PHE A 82 9.88 9.02 5.18
CA PHE A 82 11.02 8.42 4.49
C PHE A 82 11.28 9.06 3.12
N PHE A 83 10.26 9.22 2.28
CA PHE A 83 10.44 9.78 0.93
C PHE A 83 10.69 11.29 0.91
N HIS A 84 10.43 12.01 2.02
CA HIS A 84 10.81 13.41 2.19
C HIS A 84 12.25 13.60 2.71
N LEU A 85 12.95 12.52 3.10
CA LEU A 85 14.36 12.62 3.47
C LEU A 85 15.21 13.12 2.29
N PRO A 86 16.35 13.79 2.56
CA PRO A 86 17.31 14.12 1.53
C PRO A 86 17.70 12.90 0.69
N GLU A 87 17.94 13.10 -0.60
CA GLU A 87 18.29 12.01 -1.52
C GLU A 87 19.49 11.18 -1.01
N GLU A 88 20.53 11.84 -0.49
CA GLU A 88 21.70 11.19 0.09
C GLU A 88 21.33 10.17 1.17
N GLU A 89 20.39 10.50 2.06
CA GLU A 89 19.93 9.61 3.12
C GLU A 89 19.15 8.42 2.56
N ARG A 90 18.28 8.65 1.58
CA ARG A 90 17.48 7.58 0.94
C ARG A 90 18.37 6.64 0.14
N MET A 91 19.38 7.16 -0.55
CA MET A 91 20.30 6.40 -1.39
C MET A 91 21.20 5.44 -0.60
N LYS A 92 21.34 5.61 0.72
CA LYS A 92 21.96 4.60 1.61
C LYS A 92 21.22 3.25 1.58
N LEU A 93 19.96 3.23 1.16
CA LEU A 93 19.16 2.01 1.00
C LEU A 93 19.08 1.54 -0.45
N TYR A 94 19.73 2.21 -1.41
CA TYR A 94 19.75 1.79 -2.79
C TYR A 94 20.46 0.43 -2.94
N SER A 95 19.87 -0.45 -3.74
CA SER A 95 20.54 -1.66 -4.20
C SER A 95 20.02 -2.05 -5.59
N PRO A 96 20.90 -2.49 -6.52
CA PRO A 96 20.47 -3.08 -7.78
C PRO A 96 20.04 -4.55 -7.62
N ASP A 97 20.46 -5.21 -6.54
CA ASP A 97 20.16 -6.62 -6.29
C ASP A 97 18.70 -6.80 -5.86
N PRO A 98 17.86 -7.51 -6.64
CA PRO A 98 16.46 -7.72 -6.32
C PRO A 98 16.23 -8.61 -5.09
N THR A 99 17.25 -9.31 -4.60
CA THR A 99 17.17 -10.19 -3.42
C THR A 99 17.54 -9.50 -2.12
N SER A 100 18.00 -8.25 -2.19
CA SER A 100 18.32 -7.44 -1.02
C SER A 100 17.10 -7.27 -0.11
N LEU A 101 17.26 -7.63 1.17
CA LEU A 101 16.17 -7.62 2.17
C LEU A 101 15.42 -6.29 2.27
N ILE A 102 16.16 -5.17 2.15
CA ILE A 102 15.63 -3.80 2.12
C ILE A 102 16.31 -3.06 0.98
N ARG A 103 15.51 -2.53 0.05
CA ARG A 103 16.01 -1.92 -1.18
C ARG A 103 15.19 -0.75 -1.66
N LEU A 104 15.82 0.40 -1.80
CA LEU A 104 15.33 1.50 -2.60
C LEU A 104 15.61 1.19 -4.08
N ALA A 105 14.56 1.26 -4.89
CA ALA A 105 14.63 1.24 -6.34
C ALA A 105 14.15 2.60 -6.86
N THR A 106 14.94 3.21 -7.73
CA THR A 106 14.64 4.47 -8.41
C THR A 106 14.14 4.21 -9.83
N GLY A 107 13.83 5.27 -10.58
CA GLY A 107 13.24 5.15 -11.91
C GLY A 107 14.04 4.25 -12.84
N PHE A 108 13.34 3.51 -13.69
CA PHE A 108 13.94 2.53 -14.60
C PHE A 108 13.39 2.70 -16.01
N LYS A 109 14.17 2.28 -17.01
CA LYS A 109 13.69 2.18 -18.39
C LYS A 109 13.02 0.82 -18.57
N ASP A 110 11.74 0.81 -18.93
CA ASP A 110 11.08 -0.38 -19.42
C ASP A 110 11.50 -0.59 -20.89
N GLU A 111 12.32 -1.61 -21.13
CA GLU A 111 12.83 -1.90 -22.48
C GLU A 111 11.74 -2.44 -23.41
N LYS A 112 10.73 -3.15 -22.88
CA LYS A 112 9.66 -3.73 -23.68
C LYS A 112 8.71 -2.66 -24.21
N GLN A 113 8.44 -1.68 -23.36
CA GLN A 113 7.55 -0.56 -23.71
C GLN A 113 8.32 0.66 -24.22
N ASN A 114 9.66 0.67 -24.13
CA ASN A 114 10.53 1.79 -24.44
C ASN A 114 10.11 3.10 -23.74
N VAL A 115 9.71 3.00 -22.48
CA VAL A 115 9.32 4.15 -21.65
C VAL A 115 10.20 4.26 -20.41
N PHE A 116 10.38 5.48 -19.90
CA PHE A 116 11.01 5.69 -18.60
C PHE A 116 9.93 5.74 -17.52
N VAL A 117 10.02 4.84 -16.54
CA VAL A 117 9.14 4.80 -15.38
C VAL A 117 9.77 5.65 -14.28
N SER A 118 9.27 6.88 -14.12
CA SER A 118 9.66 7.76 -13.01
C SER A 118 8.95 7.32 -11.74
N ARG A 119 9.62 6.44 -10.98
CA ARG A 119 9.10 5.93 -9.71
C ARG A 119 10.23 5.63 -8.74
N GLU A 120 10.07 6.08 -7.50
CA GLU A 120 10.83 5.59 -6.36
C GLU A 120 10.00 4.57 -5.58
N SER A 121 10.63 3.48 -5.14
CA SER A 121 9.97 2.48 -4.31
C SER A 121 10.95 1.88 -3.32
N LEU A 122 10.52 1.79 -2.06
CA LEU A 122 11.24 1.10 -1.01
C LEU A 122 10.60 -0.28 -0.83
N LYS A 123 11.40 -1.33 -0.98
CA LYS A 123 10.95 -2.72 -0.91
C LYS A 123 11.57 -3.38 0.31
N PHE A 124 10.76 -4.21 0.98
CA PHE A 124 11.16 -4.99 2.13
C PHE A 124 10.65 -6.43 1.96
N HIS A 125 11.49 -7.42 2.17
CA HIS A 125 11.08 -8.81 2.18
C HIS A 125 10.41 -9.15 3.51
N ALA A 126 9.08 -9.07 3.61
CA ALA A 126 8.28 -9.23 4.83
C ALA A 126 8.36 -10.61 5.53
N HIS A 127 8.94 -11.62 4.89
CA HIS A 127 9.06 -12.97 5.43
C HIS A 127 10.38 -13.63 4.98
N PRO A 128 11.09 -14.35 5.87
CA PRO A 128 10.82 -14.50 7.31
C PRO A 128 11.13 -13.21 8.08
N ILE A 129 10.31 -12.88 9.07
CA ILE A 129 10.33 -11.57 9.74
C ILE A 129 11.62 -11.34 10.55
N GLU A 130 12.23 -12.40 11.04
CA GLU A 130 13.46 -12.39 11.85
C GLU A 130 14.62 -11.74 11.08
N LYS A 131 14.77 -12.11 9.80
CA LYS A 131 15.83 -11.56 8.92
C LYS A 131 15.67 -10.06 8.71
N ILE A 132 14.44 -9.57 8.66
CA ILE A 132 14.17 -8.14 8.50
C ILE A 132 14.52 -7.39 9.77
N ARG A 133 14.13 -7.94 10.94
CA ARG A 133 14.40 -7.30 12.24
C ARG A 133 15.90 -7.08 12.44
N GLU A 134 16.71 -8.07 12.09
CA GLU A 134 18.19 -7.97 12.12
C GLU A 134 18.72 -6.92 11.14
N SER A 135 18.21 -6.92 9.90
CA SER A 135 18.63 -5.94 8.88
C SER A 135 18.23 -4.51 9.20
N MET A 136 17.04 -4.30 9.77
CA MET A 136 16.59 -2.98 10.24
C MET A 136 17.38 -2.50 11.46
N ALA A 137 17.79 -3.39 12.36
CA ALA A 137 18.67 -3.03 13.48
C ALA A 137 20.05 -2.55 12.98
N TYR A 138 20.60 -3.22 11.96
CA TYR A 138 21.87 -2.82 11.31
C TYR A 138 21.75 -1.47 10.56
N LYS A 139 20.63 -1.23 9.88
CA LYS A 139 20.41 0.02 9.12
C LYS A 139 19.92 1.19 9.99
N SER A 140 19.31 0.91 11.15
CA SER A 140 19.03 1.91 12.19
C SER A 140 20.32 2.56 12.70
N LEU A 141 21.44 1.81 12.78
CA LEU A 141 22.77 2.36 13.08
C LEU A 141 23.25 3.40 12.04
N ILE A 142 22.79 3.29 10.78
CA ILE A 142 23.16 4.21 9.69
C ILE A 142 22.26 5.47 9.67
N LEU A 143 21.05 5.39 10.25
CA LEU A 143 20.09 6.49 10.33
C LEU A 143 20.09 7.21 11.70
N GLN A 144 21.09 6.97 12.57
CA GLN A 144 21.17 7.62 13.90
C GLN A 144 21.42 9.15 13.86
N GLY A 145 21.47 9.77 12.68
CA GLY A 145 21.43 11.23 12.52
C GLY A 145 20.02 11.83 12.45
N GLY A 146 18.96 11.02 12.32
CA GLY A 146 17.59 11.51 12.17
C GLY A 146 16.60 10.52 12.76
N CYS A 147 15.88 10.95 13.79
CA CYS A 147 14.90 10.20 14.56
C CYS A 147 13.93 9.36 13.70
N PHE A 148 14.26 8.09 13.44
CA PHE A 148 13.31 7.07 12.97
C PHE A 148 13.31 5.92 13.98
N ARG A 149 12.52 6.07 15.04
CA ARG A 149 12.03 4.90 15.79
C ARG A 149 10.97 4.23 14.94
N VAL A 150 11.36 3.26 14.10
CA VAL A 150 10.42 2.20 13.71
C VAL A 150 10.14 1.44 15.00
N LEU A 151 9.06 1.81 15.69
CA LEU A 151 8.50 1.07 16.81
C LEU A 151 8.07 -0.30 16.29
N CYS A 152 9.01 -1.24 16.22
CA CYS A 152 8.71 -2.65 16.27
C CYS A 152 8.37 -2.96 17.73
N SER A 153 7.14 -2.64 18.12
CA SER A 153 6.52 -3.10 19.36
C SER A 153 5.32 -3.96 18.98
N CYS A 154 5.61 -5.20 18.60
CA CYS A 154 4.74 -6.34 18.89
C CYS A 154 5.42 -7.13 20.00
#